data_AF-A0A2S9FIZ3-F1
#
_entry.id   AF-A0A2S9FIZ3-F1
#
_cell.length_a   1.000
_cell.length_b   1.000
_cell.length_c   1.000
_cell.angle_alpha   90.00
_cell.angle_beta   90.00
_cell.angle_gamma   90.00
#
_symmetry.space_group_name_H-M   'P 1'
#
loop_
_entity.id
_entity.type
_entity.pdbx_description
1 polymer ?
#
loop_
_entity_poly.entity_id
_entity_poly.type
_entity_poly.pdbx_seq_one_letter_code
_entity_poly.pdbx_strand_id
1 'polypeptide(L)' 'ALRVTHDLTQEEIAQLVGASRETVNKALADFAHRGWIRLEGKSVLISDSERLARRAR' A
#
# COMPACT_ATOMS: atom_id res chain seq x y z
N ALA A 1 8.23 12.72 0.13
CA ALA A 1 7.66 11.45 -0.36
C ALA A 1 8.71 10.36 -0.22
N LEU A 2 8.34 9.19 0.32
CA LEU A 2 9.23 8.05 0.54
C LEU A 2 8.89 6.95 -0.45
N ARG A 3 9.85 6.49 -1.26
CA ARG A 3 9.64 5.32 -2.13
C ARG A 3 10.03 4.05 -1.38
N VAL A 4 9.13 3.08 -1.38
CA VAL A 4 9.35 1.74 -0.85
C VAL A 4 9.32 0.76 -2.01
N THR A 5 10.50 0.31 -2.43
CA THR A 5 10.63 -0.80 -3.39
C THR A 5 10.57 -2.09 -2.60
N HIS A 6 9.47 -2.83 -2.74
CA HIS A 6 9.28 -4.10 -2.02
C HIS A 6 9.59 -5.32 -2.89
N ASP A 7 9.66 -5.18 -4.21
CA ASP A 7 9.84 -6.26 -5.19
C ASP A 7 8.77 -7.38 -5.19
N LEU A 8 7.85 -7.33 -4.21
CA LEU A 8 6.69 -8.19 -4.07
C LEU A 8 5.58 -7.87 -5.08
N THR A 9 4.88 -8.92 -5.50
CA THR A 9 3.58 -8.85 -6.17
C THR A 9 2.46 -8.54 -5.18
N GLN A 10 1.29 -8.14 -5.67
CA GLN A 10 0.11 -7.92 -4.83
C GLN A 10 -0.36 -9.18 -4.10
N GLU A 11 -0.09 -10.36 -4.66
CA GLU A 11 -0.40 -11.63 -4.02
C GLU A 11 0.55 -11.91 -2.85
N GLU A 12 1.85 -11.66 -3.02
CA GLU A 12 2.83 -11.79 -1.95
C GLU A 12 2.61 -10.75 -0.84
N ILE A 13 2.21 -9.52 -1.18
CA ILE A 13 1.77 -8.53 -0.17
C ILE A 13 0.55 -9.06 0.59
N ALA A 14 -0.43 -9.64 -0.10
CA ALA A 14 -1.61 -10.20 0.53
C ALA A 14 -1.30 -11.34 1.50
N GLN A 15 -0.40 -12.24 1.09
CA GLN A 15 0.11 -13.30 1.95
C GLN A 15 0.86 -12.72 3.16
N LEU A 16 1.72 -11.71 2.96
CA LEU A 16 2.51 -11.08 4.03
C LEU A 16 1.61 -10.45 5.11
N VAL A 17 0.51 -9.81 4.72
CA VAL A 17 -0.44 -9.19 5.68
C VAL A 17 -1.53 -10.15 6.16
N GLY A 18 -1.53 -11.40 5.69
CA GLY A 18 -2.51 -12.41 6.09
C GLY A 18 -3.95 -12.14 5.62
N ALA A 19 -4.12 -11.49 4.47
CA ALA A 19 -5.44 -11.13 3.93
C ALA A 19 -5.61 -11.63 2.49
N SER A 20 -6.85 -11.62 1.99
CA SER A 20 -7.10 -11.90 0.57
C SER A 20 -6.55 -10.79 -0.33
N ARG A 21 -6.10 -11.17 -1.53
CA ARG A 21 -5.60 -10.23 -2.56
C ARG A 21 -6.60 -9.11 -2.87
N GLU A 22 -7.89 -9.42 -2.87
CA GLU A 22 -8.96 -8.44 -3.08
C GLU A 22 -9.04 -7.41 -1.96
N THR A 23 -8.94 -7.86 -0.70
CA THR A 23 -8.94 -6.96 0.47
C THR A 23 -7.74 -6.02 0.43
N VAL A 24 -6.56 -6.54 0.12
CA VAL A 24 -5.33 -5.75 0.01
C VAL A 24 -5.42 -4.74 -1.14
N ASN A 25 -5.83 -5.17 -2.33
CA ASN A 25 -5.99 -4.27 -3.46
C ASN A 25 -7.03 -3.17 -3.19
N LYS A 26 -8.12 -3.49 -2.49
CA LYS A 26 -9.13 -2.51 -2.10
C LYS A 26 -8.56 -1.46 -1.13
N ALA A 27 -7.78 -1.89 -0.14
CA ALA A 27 -7.12 -0.96 0.79
C ALA A 27 -6.08 -0.08 0.10
N LEU A 28 -5.24 -0.67 -0.75
CA LEU A 28 -4.23 0.07 -1.52
C LEU A 28 -4.88 1.07 -2.49
N ALA A 29 -5.98 0.69 -3.15
CA ALA A 29 -6.74 1.58 -4.01
C ALA A 29 -7.37 2.74 -3.22
N ASP A 30 -7.92 2.50 -2.04
CA ASP A 30 -8.46 3.56 -1.16
C ASP A 30 -7.36 4.53 -0.72
N PHE A 31 -6.19 4.03 -0.32
CA PHE A 31 -5.04 4.87 0.03
C PHE A 31 -4.52 5.68 -1.15
N ALA A 32 -4.50 5.08 -2.36
CA ALA A 32 -4.11 5.78 -3.58
C ALA A 32 -5.12 6.87 -3.96
N HIS A 33 -6.42 6.58 -3.86
CA HIS A 33 -7.49 7.54 -4.13
C HIS A 33 -7.46 8.73 -3.17
N ARG A 34 -7.13 8.49 -1.90
CA ARG A 34 -6.92 9.54 -0.89
C ARG A 34 -5.62 10.33 -1.06
N GLY A 35 -4.77 9.94 -2.01
CA GLY A 35 -3.47 10.56 -2.28
C GLY A 35 -2.40 10.25 -1.23
N TRP A 36 -2.62 9.25 -0.37
CA TRP A 36 -1.65 8.88 0.67
C TRP A 36 -0.48 8.08 0.10
N ILE A 37 -0.75 7.26 -0.91
CA ILE A 37 0.24 6.49 -1.65
C ILE A 37 0.06 6.63 -3.15
N ARG A 38 1.07 6.22 -3.91
CA ARG A 38 1.00 5.94 -5.34
C ARG A 38 1.61 4.58 -5.59
N LEU A 39 0.89 3.74 -6.33
CA LEU A 39 1.35 2.41 -6.74
C LEU A 39 2.19 2.54 -8.01
N GLU A 40 3.39 1.98 -8.00
CA GLU A 40 4.33 1.98 -9.13
C GLU A 40 4.90 0.57 -9.33
N GLY A 41 4.09 -0.32 -9.94
CA GLY A 41 4.47 -1.70 -10.20
C GLY A 41 4.81 -2.46 -8.91
N LYS A 42 6.09 -2.78 -8.71
CA LYS A 42 6.63 -3.43 -7.51
C LYS A 42 7.14 -2.45 -6.43
N SER A 43 6.74 -1.20 -6.54
CA SER A 43 7.08 -0.13 -5.61
C SER A 43 5.84 0.64 -5.19
N VAL A 44 5.89 1.20 -3.99
CA VAL A 44 4.88 2.13 -3.47
C VAL A 44 5.56 3.42 -3.08
N LEU A 45 5.08 4.55 -3.60
CA LEU A 45 5.47 5.87 -3.14
C LEU A 45 4.50 6.31 -2.06
N ILE A 46 5.02 6.57 -0.86
CA ILE A 46 4.28 7.14 0.26
C ILE A 46 4.38 8.65 0.19
N SER A 47 3.24 9.30 -0.09
CA SER A 47 3.13 10.76 -0.17
C SER A 47 2.87 11.39 1.19
N ASP A 48 2.04 10.74 2.01
CA ASP A 48 1.64 11.22 3.35
C ASP A 48 1.76 10.08 4.38
N SER A 49 2.93 9.97 4.98
CA SER A 49 3.23 8.94 5.98
C SER A 49 2.51 9.16 7.31
N GLU A 50 2.18 10.42 7.65
CA GLU A 50 1.50 10.76 8.90
C GLU A 50 0.05 10.24 8.89
N ARG A 51 -0.68 10.46 7.78
CA ARG A 51 -2.04 9.94 7.63
C ARG A 51 -2.09 8.42 7.60
N LEU A 52 -1.13 7.77 6.94
CA LEU A 52 -1.01 6.30 6.96
C LEU A 52 -0.74 5.77 8.37
N ALA A 53 0.20 6.40 9.09
CA ALA A 53 0.52 6.00 10.47
C ALA A 53 -0.68 6.17 11.41
N ARG A 54 -1.50 7.22 11.23
CA ARG A 54 -2.75 7.39 12.00
C ARG A 54 -3.79 6.33 11.68
N ARG A 55 -3.87 5.85 10.43
CA ARG A 55 -4.78 4.78 10.01
C ARG A 55 -4.34 3.38 10.46
N ALA A 56 -3.04 3.21 10.71
CA ALA A 56 -2.43 1.96 11.18
C ALA A 56 -2.52 1.76 12.70
N ARG A 57 -2.86 2.81 13.45
CA ARG A 57 -3.26 2.71 14.86
C ARG A 57 -4.68 2.17 14.96
#